data_AF-A0A822BSF7-F1
#
_entry.id   AF-A0A822BSF7-F1
#
_cell.length_a   1.000
_cell.length_b   1.000
_cell.length_c   1.000
_cell.angle_alpha   90.00
_cell.angle_beta   90.00
_cell.angle_gamma   90.00
#
_symmetry.space_group_name_H-M   'P 1'
#
loop_
_entity.id
_entity.type
_entity.pdbx_description
1 polymer ?
#
loop_
_entity_poly.entity_id
_entity_poly.type
_entity_poly.pdbx_seq_one_letter_code
_entity_poly.pdbx_strand_id
1 'polypeptide(L)'
;KTGLKPKLPHPYAYLPFAAGPRSCIGQKFALLETKIMLAMFIQRCNFDLVPGQKIVPEIKITMRPKYGLWTNILYPAKKIYDVFRAQGICGEPFIPLFGQLSELRKQRNNDASMIYHEELVKKHGNVYLFGLGPLTHLVANEPDLLADVFSRNKASNYTKTVEFSGVFVPLIGSHNLLVAEGSEHERARRMINPAFYHVNLKSMVSIITDRTAKAIESIISNEQKSKSADLQVLFNALTLSIIASSAFGTDFETNTHAKDVISRTFAQLLDITEYRSMYMINQIPFLSRLPFWGKKILDEGNRKVAEFVDQIITDRRQGQSSSLSNGPDLLDLLLSAVDDEGKPFNDQEIKDESLTFVLAGSETTGNLMVWMLYVLMTNENVLQACREEVDRV
;
A
#
# COMPACT_ATOMS: atom_id res chain seq x y z
N LYS A 1 -12.02 -38.92 32.27
CA LYS A 1 -11.35 -39.19 30.97
C LYS A 1 -11.51 -40.68 30.64
N THR A 2 -12.62 -41.11 30.05
CA THR A 2 -12.77 -42.48 29.53
C THR A 2 -12.04 -42.54 28.19
N GLY A 3 -10.90 -43.22 28.13
CA GLY A 3 -10.00 -43.33 26.96
C GLY A 3 -10.56 -44.13 25.78
N LEU A 4 -11.86 -44.09 25.52
CA LEU A 4 -12.45 -44.67 24.33
C LEU A 4 -12.37 -43.64 23.21
N LYS A 5 -11.56 -43.91 22.18
CA LYS A 5 -11.68 -43.22 20.90
C LYS A 5 -13.16 -43.33 20.45
N PRO A 6 -13.82 -42.25 20.02
CA PRO A 6 -15.18 -42.36 19.50
C PRO A 6 -15.16 -43.40 18.37
N LYS A 7 -15.96 -44.46 18.50
CA LYS A 7 -16.13 -45.47 17.44
C LYS A 7 -16.60 -44.71 16.21
N LEU A 8 -15.86 -44.80 15.11
CA LEU A 8 -16.30 -44.26 13.83
C LEU A 8 -17.67 -44.90 13.50
N PRO A 9 -18.66 -44.11 13.02
CA PRO A 9 -19.95 -44.65 12.62
C PRO A 9 -19.75 -45.78 11.61
N HIS A 10 -20.65 -46.78 11.63
CA HIS A 10 -20.67 -47.82 10.61
C HIS A 10 -20.69 -47.18 9.20
N PRO A 11 -20.05 -47.74 8.17
CA PRO A 11 -20.06 -47.15 6.81
C PRO A 11 -21.46 -46.91 6.21
N TYR A 12 -22.48 -47.60 6.73
CA TYR A 12 -23.89 -47.42 6.37
C TYR A 12 -24.71 -46.62 7.39
N ALA A 13 -24.07 -45.98 8.37
CA ALA A 13 -24.75 -45.10 9.33
C ALA A 13 -25.27 -43.81 8.68
N TYR A 14 -24.71 -43.43 7.53
CA TYR A 14 -25.20 -42.34 6.69
C TYR A 14 -25.25 -42.82 5.24
N LEU A 15 -26.45 -42.84 4.66
CA LEU A 15 -26.71 -43.32 3.29
C LEU A 15 -27.29 -42.17 2.43
N PRO A 16 -26.45 -41.23 1.98
CA PRO A 16 -26.89 -40.16 1.07
C PRO A 16 -27.15 -40.68 -0.35
N PHE A 17 -26.57 -41.84 -0.68
CA PHE A 17 -26.75 -42.55 -1.94
C PHE A 17 -27.14 -44.01 -1.64
N ALA A 18 -27.89 -44.64 -2.54
CA ALA A 18 -28.17 -46.08 -2.44
C ALA A 18 -26.86 -46.90 -2.42
N ALA A 19 -26.88 -48.06 -1.76
CA ALA A 19 -25.72 -48.93 -1.57
C ALA A 19 -25.89 -50.30 -2.25
N GLY A 20 -24.79 -51.05 -2.42
CA GLY A 20 -24.81 -52.40 -2.99
C GLY A 20 -25.01 -52.44 -4.52
N PRO A 21 -25.55 -53.55 -5.07
CA PRO A 21 -25.73 -53.75 -6.52
C PRO A 21 -26.68 -52.75 -7.20
N ARG A 22 -27.44 -51.99 -6.42
CA ARG A 22 -28.35 -50.93 -6.88
C ARG A 22 -27.88 -49.54 -6.43
N SER A 23 -26.57 -49.36 -6.25
CA SER A 23 -25.98 -48.07 -5.88
C SER A 23 -26.27 -46.99 -6.93
N CYS A 24 -26.27 -45.73 -6.48
CA CYS A 24 -26.56 -44.59 -7.35
C CYS A 24 -25.50 -44.49 -8.47
N ILE A 25 -25.94 -44.52 -9.74
CA ILE A 25 -25.04 -44.39 -10.90
C ILE A 25 -24.26 -43.07 -10.88
N GLY A 26 -24.84 -42.01 -10.31
CA GLY A 26 -24.23 -40.69 -10.17
C GLY A 26 -23.34 -40.50 -8.93
N GLN A 27 -23.12 -41.53 -8.11
CA GLN A 27 -22.44 -41.38 -6.81
C GLN A 27 -21.04 -40.76 -6.93
N LYS A 28 -20.24 -41.18 -7.93
CA LYS A 28 -18.88 -40.64 -8.13
C LYS A 28 -18.90 -39.16 -8.49
N PHE A 29 -19.84 -38.74 -9.35
CA PHE A 29 -20.03 -37.35 -9.72
C PHE A 29 -20.44 -36.51 -8.50
N ALA A 30 -21.47 -36.94 -7.77
CA ALA A 30 -21.96 -36.22 -6.60
C ALA A 30 -20.91 -36.10 -5.48
N LEU A 31 -20.05 -37.10 -5.28
CA LEU A 31 -18.93 -37.03 -4.33
C LEU A 31 -17.84 -36.06 -4.78
N LEU A 32 -17.56 -35.94 -6.08
CA LEU A 32 -16.63 -34.95 -6.60
C LEU A 32 -17.19 -33.53 -6.39
N GLU A 33 -18.44 -33.31 -6.78
CA GLU A 33 -19.17 -32.05 -6.57
C GLU A 33 -19.17 -31.66 -5.08
N THR A 34 -19.50 -32.60 -4.19
CA THR A 34 -19.51 -32.40 -2.73
C THR A 34 -18.14 -31.95 -2.21
N LYS A 35 -17.05 -32.58 -2.66
CA LYS A 35 -15.70 -32.22 -2.23
C LYS A 35 -15.33 -30.80 -2.67
N ILE A 36 -15.66 -30.44 -3.90
CA ILE A 36 -15.39 -29.09 -4.45
C ILE A 36 -16.22 -28.05 -3.68
N MET A 37 -17.53 -28.27 -3.53
CA MET A 37 -18.41 -27.38 -2.78
C MET A 37 -17.94 -27.23 -1.33
N LEU A 38 -17.68 -28.34 -0.63
CA LEU A 38 -17.25 -28.31 0.76
C LEU A 38 -15.95 -27.52 0.91
N ALA A 39 -14.95 -27.76 0.07
CA ALA A 39 -13.68 -27.04 0.10
C ALA A 39 -13.90 -25.52 -0.10
N MET A 40 -14.73 -25.12 -1.06
CA MET A 40 -15.03 -23.71 -1.30
C MET A 40 -15.78 -23.06 -0.14
N PHE A 41 -16.77 -23.75 0.43
CA PHE A 41 -17.57 -23.23 1.55
C PHE A 41 -16.73 -23.11 2.81
N ILE A 42 -15.95 -24.12 3.21
CA ILE A 42 -15.16 -24.06 4.46
C ILE A 42 -13.95 -23.11 4.34
N GLN A 43 -13.45 -22.86 3.12
CA GLN A 43 -12.37 -21.91 2.91
C GLN A 43 -12.86 -20.45 2.99
N ARG A 44 -14.10 -20.17 2.57
CA ARG A 44 -14.60 -18.79 2.41
C ARG A 44 -15.64 -18.39 3.45
N CYS A 45 -16.28 -19.36 4.11
CA CYS A 45 -17.33 -19.13 5.07
C CYS A 45 -16.99 -19.81 6.39
N ASN A 46 -17.30 -19.12 7.48
CA ASN A 46 -17.42 -19.77 8.78
C ASN A 46 -18.91 -20.00 9.06
N PHE A 47 -19.20 -21.05 9.82
CA PHE A 47 -20.56 -21.46 10.13
C PHE A 47 -20.70 -21.59 11.65
N ASP A 48 -21.62 -20.84 12.21
CA ASP A 48 -22.02 -20.99 13.61
C ASP A 48 -23.45 -21.53 13.67
N LEU A 49 -23.59 -22.70 14.29
CA LEU A 49 -24.90 -23.32 14.49
C LEU A 49 -25.78 -22.41 15.35
N VAL A 50 -26.99 -22.14 14.88
CA VAL A 50 -28.00 -21.43 15.68
C VAL A 50 -28.30 -22.26 16.95
N PRO A 51 -28.11 -21.71 18.15
CA PRO A 51 -28.35 -22.45 19.39
C PRO A 51 -29.81 -22.92 19.53
N GLY A 52 -30.02 -24.05 20.19
CA GLY A 52 -31.37 -24.55 20.54
C GLY A 52 -32.18 -25.17 19.39
N GLN A 53 -31.64 -25.24 18.17
CA GLN A 53 -32.30 -25.92 17.06
C GLN A 53 -32.31 -27.46 17.25
N LYS A 54 -33.36 -28.12 16.77
CA LYS A 54 -33.47 -29.59 16.80
C LYS A 54 -32.81 -30.21 15.57
N ILE A 55 -31.74 -30.98 15.77
CA ILE A 55 -31.08 -31.74 14.70
C ILE A 55 -31.56 -33.20 14.78
N VAL A 56 -32.50 -33.57 13.91
CA VAL A 56 -33.07 -34.93 13.86
C VAL A 56 -32.87 -35.50 12.46
N PRO A 57 -32.10 -36.59 12.29
CA PRO A 57 -32.03 -37.31 11.03
C PRO A 57 -33.40 -37.90 10.68
N GLU A 58 -33.88 -37.62 9.47
CA GLU A 58 -35.11 -38.19 8.91
C GLU A 58 -34.75 -38.98 7.66
N ILE A 59 -35.16 -40.25 7.62
CA ILE A 59 -34.98 -41.12 6.46
C ILE A 59 -36.23 -40.96 5.58
N LYS A 60 -36.07 -40.36 4.40
CA LYS A 60 -37.03 -40.42 3.29
C LYS A 60 -36.42 -41.29 2.18
N ILE A 61 -36.45 -40.83 0.93
CA ILE A 61 -35.66 -41.45 -0.15
C ILE A 61 -34.16 -41.36 0.16
N THR A 62 -33.71 -40.26 0.79
CA THR A 62 -32.36 -40.07 1.35
C THR A 62 -32.44 -39.62 2.81
N MET A 63 -31.34 -39.75 3.55
CA MET A 63 -31.24 -39.22 4.93
C MET A 63 -31.00 -37.71 4.91
N ARG A 64 -31.87 -36.95 5.58
CA ARG A 64 -31.83 -35.47 5.63
C ARG A 64 -32.10 -34.95 7.05
N PRO A 65 -31.71 -33.71 7.40
CA PRO A 65 -32.16 -33.08 8.64
C PRO A 65 -33.65 -32.74 8.55
N LYS A 66 -34.48 -33.26 9.47
CA LYS A 66 -35.94 -33.09 9.48
C LYS A 66 -36.39 -31.62 9.45
N TYR A 67 -35.71 -30.77 10.21
CA TYR A 67 -36.07 -29.37 10.43
C TYR A 67 -35.14 -28.38 9.69
N GLY A 68 -34.32 -28.88 8.75
CA GLY A 68 -33.21 -28.14 8.19
C GLY A 68 -32.04 -27.99 9.18
N LEU A 69 -30.97 -27.35 8.73
CA LEU A 69 -29.83 -26.96 9.55
C LEU A 69 -29.67 -25.44 9.43
N TRP A 70 -29.95 -24.74 10.52
CA TRP A 70 -29.87 -23.29 10.56
C TRP A 70 -28.48 -22.87 11.03
N THR A 71 -27.77 -22.08 10.22
CA THR A 71 -26.43 -21.60 10.54
C THR A 71 -26.34 -20.13 10.24
N ASN A 72 -25.67 -19.38 11.11
CA ASN A 72 -25.19 -18.06 10.74
C ASN A 72 -23.97 -18.26 9.85
N ILE A 73 -24.01 -17.69 8.64
CA ILE A 73 -22.85 -17.67 7.75
C ILE A 73 -22.05 -16.44 8.13
N LEU A 74 -20.89 -16.65 8.77
CA LEU A 74 -19.99 -15.58 9.16
C LEU A 74 -18.96 -15.34 8.06
N TYR A 75 -18.86 -14.08 7.65
CA TYR A 75 -17.72 -13.60 6.88
C TYR A 75 -16.44 -13.78 7.71
N PRO A 76 -15.31 -14.20 7.13
CA PRO A 76 -14.04 -14.32 7.85
C PRO A 76 -13.69 -13.05 8.65
N ALA A 77 -13.89 -11.87 8.06
CA ALA A 77 -13.69 -10.58 8.72
C ALA A 77 -14.63 -10.36 9.93
N LYS A 78 -15.91 -10.76 9.83
CA LYS A 78 -16.86 -10.65 10.95
C LYS A 78 -16.45 -11.52 12.13
N LYS A 79 -15.93 -12.73 11.87
CA LYS A 79 -15.42 -13.61 12.92
C LYS A 79 -14.21 -13.00 13.62
N ILE A 80 -13.26 -12.43 12.86
CA ILE A 80 -12.09 -11.73 13.43
C ILE A 80 -12.57 -10.56 14.30
N TYR A 81 -13.49 -9.75 13.79
CA TYR A 81 -14.11 -8.65 14.53
C TYR A 81 -14.75 -9.13 15.84
N ASP A 82 -15.54 -10.20 15.81
CA ASP A 82 -16.21 -10.75 16.99
C ASP A 82 -15.24 -11.32 18.03
N VAL A 83 -14.14 -11.94 17.58
CA VAL A 83 -13.08 -12.44 18.47
C VAL A 83 -12.45 -11.28 19.24
N PHE A 84 -12.12 -10.18 18.57
CA PHE A 84 -11.55 -9.00 19.25
C PHE A 84 -12.57 -8.30 20.15
N ARG A 85 -13.84 -8.18 19.72
CA ARG A 85 -14.92 -7.66 20.57
C ARG A 85 -15.11 -8.50 21.83
N ALA A 86 -15.02 -9.82 21.72
CA ALA A 86 -15.11 -10.74 22.87
C ALA A 86 -13.93 -10.61 23.84
N GLN A 87 -12.78 -10.11 23.37
CA GLN A 87 -11.61 -9.77 24.19
C GLN A 87 -11.70 -8.36 24.81
N GLY A 88 -12.79 -7.63 24.58
CA GLY A 88 -13.02 -6.29 25.13
C GLY A 88 -12.48 -5.15 24.28
N ILE A 89 -11.96 -5.41 23.08
CA ILE A 89 -11.51 -4.34 22.18
C ILE A 89 -12.72 -3.63 21.59
N CYS A 90 -12.84 -2.32 21.81
CA CYS A 90 -13.90 -1.49 21.27
C CYS A 90 -13.71 -1.19 19.77
N GLY A 91 -14.67 -0.55 19.12
CA GLY A 91 -14.53 -0.21 17.70
C GLY A 91 -15.82 0.21 17.03
N GLU A 92 -15.70 0.66 15.79
CA GLU A 92 -16.84 1.04 14.97
C GLU A 92 -17.69 -0.17 14.58
N PRO A 93 -19.01 -0.01 14.40
CA PRO A 93 -19.90 -1.11 14.03
C PRO A 93 -19.42 -1.84 12.78
N PHE A 94 -19.49 -3.18 12.79
CA PHE A 94 -19.14 -3.96 11.60
C PHE A 94 -20.15 -3.71 10.48
N ILE A 95 -19.69 -3.16 9.36
CA ILE A 95 -20.46 -2.96 8.14
C ILE A 95 -19.91 -3.91 7.08
N PRO A 96 -20.68 -4.90 6.60
CA PRO A 96 -20.20 -5.84 5.59
C PRO A 96 -19.75 -5.14 4.30
N LEU A 97 -18.69 -5.66 3.69
CA LEU A 97 -18.12 -5.25 2.39
C LEU A 97 -17.55 -3.83 2.31
N PHE A 98 -18.11 -2.85 3.02
CA PHE A 98 -17.72 -1.45 2.90
C PHE A 98 -17.06 -0.88 4.15
N GLY A 99 -17.23 -1.51 5.32
CA GLY A 99 -16.72 -0.98 6.58
C GLY A 99 -17.15 0.48 6.78
N GLN A 100 -16.21 1.32 7.18
CA GLN A 100 -16.41 2.76 7.39
C GLN A 100 -16.06 3.63 6.17
N LEU A 101 -15.89 3.05 4.96
CA LEU A 101 -15.48 3.80 3.77
C LEU A 101 -16.46 4.93 3.38
N SER A 102 -17.76 4.80 3.66
CA SER A 102 -18.71 5.90 3.43
C SER A 102 -18.46 7.09 4.35
N GLU A 103 -18.18 6.83 5.63
CA GLU A 103 -17.90 7.90 6.59
C GLU A 103 -16.55 8.53 6.29
N LEU A 104 -15.51 7.73 6.02
CA LEU A 104 -14.20 8.28 5.61
C LEU A 104 -14.29 9.20 4.40
N ARG A 105 -15.05 8.81 3.38
CA ARG A 105 -15.27 9.67 2.20
C ARG A 105 -15.98 10.98 2.55
N LYS A 106 -16.99 10.92 3.41
CA LYS A 106 -17.71 12.10 3.88
C LYS A 106 -16.78 13.05 4.66
N GLN A 107 -15.99 12.50 5.58
CA GLN A 107 -15.06 13.28 6.39
C GLN A 107 -13.94 13.88 5.54
N ARG A 108 -13.45 13.13 4.54
CA ARG A 108 -12.50 13.65 3.55
C ARG A 108 -13.06 14.83 2.75
N ASN A 109 -14.29 14.71 2.24
CA ASN A 109 -14.93 15.79 1.48
C ASN A 109 -15.22 17.05 2.32
N ASN A 110 -15.17 16.94 3.64
CA ASN A 110 -15.36 18.03 4.59
C ASN A 110 -14.02 18.49 5.22
N ASP A 111 -12.88 18.05 4.69
CA ASP A 111 -11.53 18.32 5.22
C ASP A 111 -11.36 17.97 6.72
N ALA A 112 -12.11 16.97 7.19
CA ALA A 112 -12.22 16.59 8.60
C ALA A 112 -11.60 15.22 8.92
N SER A 113 -10.80 14.64 8.01
CA SER A 113 -10.21 13.30 8.19
C SER A 113 -9.41 13.17 9.48
N MET A 114 -8.53 14.13 9.78
CA MET A 114 -7.71 14.11 11.01
C MET A 114 -8.57 14.26 12.26
N ILE A 115 -9.54 15.19 12.24
CA ILE A 115 -10.48 15.40 13.34
C ILE A 115 -11.28 14.13 13.61
N TYR A 116 -11.77 13.47 12.55
CA TYR A 116 -12.50 12.21 12.67
C TYR A 116 -11.64 11.10 13.31
N HIS A 117 -10.36 10.99 12.94
CA HIS A 117 -9.45 10.06 13.61
C HIS A 117 -9.26 10.37 15.10
N GLU A 118 -9.13 11.64 15.48
CA GLU A 118 -9.06 12.04 16.89
C GLU A 118 -10.36 11.72 17.65
N GLU A 119 -11.52 11.92 17.03
CA GLU A 119 -12.82 11.57 17.62
C GLU A 119 -12.95 10.07 17.85
N LEU A 120 -12.47 9.24 16.91
CA LEU A 120 -12.45 7.78 17.08
C LEU A 120 -11.58 7.36 18.26
N VAL A 121 -10.41 7.98 18.43
CA VAL A 121 -9.52 7.73 19.58
C VAL A 121 -10.20 8.18 20.88
N LYS A 122 -10.83 9.36 20.91
CA LYS A 122 -11.61 9.82 22.08
C LYS A 122 -12.77 8.89 22.43
N LYS A 123 -13.41 8.29 21.42
CA LYS A 123 -14.58 7.41 21.57
C LYS A 123 -14.22 5.99 22.01
N HIS A 124 -13.17 5.41 21.43
CA HIS A 124 -12.84 3.98 21.61
C HIS A 124 -11.54 3.72 22.36
N GLY A 125 -10.75 4.76 22.63
CA GLY A 125 -9.40 4.66 23.17
C GLY A 125 -8.34 4.49 22.09
N ASN A 126 -7.09 4.24 22.51
CA ASN A 126 -5.94 4.12 21.61
C ASN A 126 -5.88 2.80 20.83
N VAL A 127 -6.69 1.81 21.21
CA VAL A 127 -6.76 0.51 20.53
C VAL A 127 -8.21 0.19 20.20
N TYR A 128 -8.53 0.13 18.91
CA TYR A 128 -9.91 -0.06 18.47
C TYR A 128 -10.02 -0.74 17.10
N LEU A 129 -11.16 -1.36 16.85
CA LEU A 129 -11.50 -1.98 15.58
C LEU A 129 -12.10 -0.95 14.61
N PHE A 130 -11.65 -1.03 13.36
CA PHE A 130 -12.11 -0.17 12.28
C PHE A 130 -12.20 -0.97 10.98
N GLY A 131 -13.25 -0.77 10.19
CA GLY A 131 -13.47 -1.48 8.94
C GLY A 131 -13.03 -0.63 7.74
N LEU A 132 -12.23 -1.22 6.86
CA LEU A 132 -11.92 -0.66 5.54
C LEU A 132 -12.34 -1.70 4.49
N GLY A 133 -13.40 -1.39 3.75
CA GLY A 133 -13.97 -2.34 2.80
C GLY A 133 -14.37 -3.64 3.49
N PRO A 134 -13.97 -4.81 2.95
CA PRO A 134 -14.32 -6.11 3.53
C PRO A 134 -13.40 -6.51 4.70
N LEU A 135 -12.36 -5.74 5.00
CA LEU A 135 -11.35 -6.10 6.00
C LEU A 135 -11.57 -5.39 7.34
N THR A 136 -11.30 -6.12 8.43
CA THR A 136 -11.27 -5.57 9.79
C THR A 136 -9.84 -5.20 10.14
N HIS A 137 -9.63 -3.94 10.50
CA HIS A 137 -8.36 -3.39 10.94
C HIS A 137 -8.38 -3.19 12.45
N LEU A 138 -7.25 -3.49 13.09
CA LEU A 138 -6.99 -3.11 14.47
C LEU A 138 -6.13 -1.85 14.42
N VAL A 139 -6.68 -0.73 14.85
CA VAL A 139 -5.92 0.51 15.03
C VAL A 139 -5.22 0.42 16.39
N ALA A 140 -3.91 0.67 16.40
CA ALA A 140 -3.08 0.62 17.61
C ALA A 140 -2.24 1.90 17.69
N ASN A 141 -2.58 2.77 18.63
CA ASN A 141 -1.89 4.04 18.89
C ASN A 141 -1.10 4.00 20.21
N GLU A 142 -0.94 2.83 20.81
CA GLU A 142 -0.12 2.63 22.01
C GLU A 142 1.35 2.43 21.62
N PRO A 143 2.30 3.17 22.23
CA PRO A 143 3.72 3.09 21.88
C PRO A 143 4.31 1.68 21.92
N ASP A 144 3.93 0.86 22.91
CA ASP A 144 4.44 -0.51 23.05
C ASP A 144 3.95 -1.42 21.92
N LEU A 145 2.70 -1.24 21.46
CA LEU A 145 2.16 -1.98 20.32
C LEU A 145 2.80 -1.53 19.01
N LEU A 146 3.01 -0.22 18.84
CA LEU A 146 3.73 0.32 17.69
C LEU A 146 5.16 -0.21 17.62
N ALA A 147 5.88 -0.23 18.75
CA ALA A 147 7.21 -0.81 18.84
C ALA A 147 7.22 -2.30 18.47
N ASP A 148 6.16 -3.03 18.84
CA ASP A 148 6.01 -4.44 18.47
C ASP A 148 5.80 -4.64 16.95
N VAL A 149 4.91 -3.84 16.36
CA VAL A 149 4.60 -3.86 14.92
C VAL A 149 5.81 -3.46 14.08
N PHE A 150 6.56 -2.44 14.51
CA PHE A 150 7.76 -1.96 13.80
C PHE A 150 9.02 -2.78 14.13
N SER A 151 8.91 -3.80 14.97
CA SER A 151 10.05 -4.66 15.31
C SER A 151 10.48 -5.50 14.11
N ARG A 152 11.76 -5.37 13.73
CA ARG A 152 12.35 -6.17 12.62
C ARG A 152 12.22 -7.68 12.85
N ASN A 153 12.28 -8.12 14.10
CA ASN A 153 12.18 -9.55 14.45
C ASN A 153 10.76 -10.13 14.25
N LYS A 154 9.77 -9.26 14.00
CA LYS A 154 8.37 -9.62 13.78
C LYS A 154 7.86 -9.24 12.40
N ALA A 155 8.75 -8.87 11.46
CA ALA A 155 8.36 -8.41 10.13
C ALA A 155 7.46 -9.42 9.39
N SER A 156 7.70 -10.73 9.54
CA SER A 156 6.88 -11.79 8.94
C SER A 156 5.46 -11.89 9.49
N ASN A 157 5.18 -11.29 10.65
CA ASN A 157 3.83 -11.25 11.24
C ASN A 157 2.98 -10.10 10.67
N TYR A 158 3.61 -9.09 10.05
CA TYR A 158 2.97 -7.86 9.60
C TYR A 158 3.32 -7.59 8.14
N THR A 159 2.47 -8.06 7.23
CA THR A 159 2.62 -7.84 5.79
C THR A 159 1.80 -6.63 5.34
N LYS A 160 2.24 -5.95 4.28
CA LYS A 160 1.45 -4.92 3.59
C LYS A 160 0.12 -5.51 3.12
N THR A 161 -0.94 -4.71 3.23
CA THR A 161 -2.29 -5.16 2.90
C THR A 161 -2.58 -5.04 1.40
N VAL A 162 -3.64 -5.71 0.95
CA VAL A 162 -4.10 -5.62 -0.43
C VAL A 162 -4.56 -4.20 -0.80
N GLU A 163 -5.03 -3.43 0.17
CA GLU A 163 -5.37 -2.01 0.00
C GLU A 163 -4.12 -1.17 -0.25
N PHE A 164 -3.05 -1.43 0.49
CA PHE A 164 -1.77 -0.76 0.29
C PHE A 164 -1.22 -1.05 -1.10
N SER A 165 -1.12 -2.33 -1.48
CA SER A 165 -0.66 -2.72 -2.82
C SER A 165 -1.58 -2.18 -3.93
N GLY A 166 -2.90 -2.12 -3.71
CA GLY A 166 -3.87 -1.60 -4.66
C GLY A 166 -3.76 -0.09 -4.95
N VAL A 167 -3.08 0.67 -4.07
CA VAL A 167 -2.73 2.08 -4.29
C VAL A 167 -1.42 2.20 -5.05
N PHE A 168 -0.36 1.51 -4.58
CA PHE A 168 1.00 1.75 -5.07
C PHE A 168 1.40 0.92 -6.28
N VAL A 169 0.99 -0.36 -6.37
CA VAL A 169 1.39 -1.23 -7.50
C VAL A 169 1.01 -0.65 -8.86
N PRO A 170 -0.17 -0.03 -9.05
CA PRO A 170 -0.49 0.64 -10.31
C PRO A 170 0.46 1.78 -10.68
N LEU A 171 1.15 2.40 -9.71
CA LEU A 171 1.97 3.59 -9.91
C LEU A 171 3.45 3.27 -10.14
N ILE A 172 3.97 2.33 -9.35
CA ILE A 172 5.42 2.06 -9.24
C ILE A 172 5.78 0.61 -9.52
N GLY A 173 4.81 -0.20 -9.97
CA GLY A 173 5.00 -1.61 -10.26
C GLY A 173 5.01 -2.51 -9.01
N SER A 174 5.38 -3.77 -9.21
CA SER A 174 5.27 -4.82 -8.17
C SER A 174 6.61 -5.18 -7.55
N HIS A 175 7.72 -4.81 -8.19
CA HIS A 175 9.06 -5.26 -7.83
C HIS A 175 9.92 -4.10 -7.34
N ASN A 176 9.53 -3.54 -6.19
CA ASN A 176 10.24 -2.43 -5.58
C ASN A 176 10.21 -2.50 -4.05
N LEU A 177 11.12 -1.77 -3.40
CA LEU A 177 11.24 -1.69 -1.94
C LEU A 177 9.94 -1.31 -1.21
N LEU A 178 9.06 -0.51 -1.83
CA LEU A 178 7.87 -0.02 -1.16
C LEU A 178 6.79 -1.10 -1.05
N VAL A 179 6.66 -1.99 -2.04
CA VAL A 179 5.59 -3.00 -2.08
C VAL A 179 6.09 -4.43 -1.88
N ALA A 180 7.37 -4.71 -2.13
CA ALA A 180 7.96 -6.04 -1.96
C ALA A 180 7.87 -6.51 -0.51
N GLU A 181 7.85 -7.84 -0.33
CA GLU A 181 7.78 -8.51 0.98
C GLU A 181 8.83 -9.62 1.11
N GLY A 182 9.12 -9.98 2.36
CA GLY A 182 9.99 -11.12 2.68
C GLY A 182 11.36 -11.06 1.99
N SER A 183 11.77 -12.17 1.37
CA SER A 183 13.09 -12.33 0.77
C SER A 183 13.36 -11.36 -0.40
N GLU A 184 12.32 -10.99 -1.17
CA GLU A 184 12.45 -10.03 -2.26
C GLU A 184 12.81 -8.64 -1.71
N HIS A 185 12.07 -8.19 -0.70
CA HIS A 185 12.36 -6.92 -0.03
C HIS A 185 13.73 -6.93 0.65
N GLU A 186 14.10 -8.01 1.34
CA GLU A 186 15.41 -8.13 1.98
C GLU A 186 16.55 -8.06 0.97
N ARG A 187 16.42 -8.76 -0.17
CA ARG A 187 17.39 -8.74 -1.27
C ARG A 187 17.53 -7.34 -1.85
N ALA A 188 16.42 -6.74 -2.28
CA ALA A 188 16.41 -5.39 -2.86
C ALA A 188 17.03 -4.37 -1.89
N ARG A 189 16.69 -4.46 -0.60
CA ARG A 189 17.20 -3.55 0.42
C ARG A 189 18.70 -3.68 0.64
N ARG A 190 19.24 -4.91 0.64
CA ARG A 190 20.69 -5.13 0.73
C ARG A 190 21.42 -4.54 -0.47
N MET A 191 20.88 -4.73 -1.67
CA MET A 191 21.47 -4.24 -2.92
C MET A 191 21.43 -2.71 -3.05
N ILE A 192 20.38 -2.06 -2.52
CA ILE A 192 20.14 -0.62 -2.68
C ILE A 192 20.76 0.22 -1.55
N ASN A 193 20.81 -0.27 -0.32
CA ASN A 193 21.35 0.47 0.84
C ASN A 193 22.70 1.17 0.58
N PRO A 194 23.68 0.59 -0.14
CA PRO A 194 24.95 1.26 -0.44
C PRO A 194 24.80 2.62 -1.11
N ALA A 195 23.75 2.86 -1.90
CA ALA A 195 23.47 4.16 -2.53
C ALA A 195 23.28 5.29 -1.53
N PHE A 196 22.86 4.95 -0.31
CA PHE A 196 22.57 5.90 0.77
C PHE A 196 23.64 5.92 1.85
N TYR A 197 24.82 5.33 1.60
CA TYR A 197 25.96 5.47 2.50
C TYR A 197 26.55 6.88 2.43
N HIS A 198 27.15 7.33 3.54
CA HIS A 198 27.64 8.70 3.71
C HIS A 198 28.55 9.18 2.56
N VAL A 199 29.39 8.31 2.00
CA VAL A 199 30.29 8.66 0.88
C VAL A 199 29.49 9.05 -0.37
N ASN A 200 28.43 8.30 -0.69
CA ASN A 200 27.57 8.55 -1.83
C ASN A 200 26.61 9.73 -1.58
N LEU A 201 26.15 9.94 -0.34
CA LEU A 201 25.38 11.14 -0.01
C LEU A 201 26.21 12.42 -0.17
N LYS A 202 27.50 12.39 0.20
CA LYS A 202 28.40 13.54 0.05
C LYS A 202 28.56 13.97 -1.41
N SER A 203 28.51 13.05 -2.37
CA SER A 203 28.61 13.38 -3.79
C SER A 203 27.36 14.08 -4.34
N MET A 204 26.20 13.93 -3.67
CA MET A 204 24.94 14.57 -4.05
C MET A 204 24.81 16.00 -3.53
N VAL A 205 25.58 16.39 -2.51
CA VAL A 205 25.48 17.72 -1.86
C VAL A 205 25.65 18.86 -2.86
N SER A 206 26.63 18.77 -3.78
CA SER A 206 26.83 19.82 -4.79
C SER A 206 25.63 20.00 -5.71
N ILE A 207 24.94 18.91 -6.07
CA ILE A 207 23.74 18.94 -6.89
C ILE A 207 22.59 19.59 -6.11
N ILE A 208 22.40 19.19 -4.86
CA ILE A 208 21.36 19.76 -3.99
C ILE A 208 21.56 21.27 -3.84
N THR A 209 22.79 21.71 -3.58
CA THR A 209 23.13 23.13 -3.44
C THR A 209 22.91 23.91 -4.75
N ASP A 210 23.40 23.40 -5.89
CA ASP A 210 23.22 24.03 -7.21
C ASP A 210 21.73 24.22 -7.54
N ARG A 211 20.94 23.14 -7.43
CA ARG A 211 19.51 23.18 -7.75
C ARG A 211 18.73 24.09 -6.80
N THR A 212 19.11 24.13 -5.53
CA THR A 212 18.49 25.02 -4.54
C THR A 212 18.83 26.48 -4.82
N ALA A 213 20.09 26.80 -5.11
CA ALA A 213 20.51 28.16 -5.45
C ALA A 213 19.77 28.70 -6.67
N LYS A 214 19.68 27.91 -7.75
CA LYS A 214 18.93 28.28 -8.96
C LYS A 214 17.43 28.46 -8.71
N ALA A 215 16.83 27.65 -7.85
CA ALA A 215 15.44 27.83 -7.45
C ALA A 215 15.26 29.17 -6.70
N ILE A 216 16.17 29.52 -5.80
CA ILE A 216 16.16 30.82 -5.11
C ILE A 216 16.31 31.97 -6.11
N GLU A 217 17.26 31.90 -7.04
CA GLU A 217 17.45 32.91 -8.09
C GLU A 217 16.21 33.07 -8.98
N SER A 218 15.55 31.97 -9.34
CA SER A 218 14.29 31.99 -10.10
C SER A 218 13.16 32.67 -9.34
N ILE A 219 13.09 32.51 -8.02
CA ILE A 219 12.11 33.21 -7.17
C ILE A 219 12.41 34.71 -7.16
N ILE A 220 13.65 35.09 -6.85
CA ILE A 220 14.09 36.50 -6.74
C ILE A 220 13.90 37.23 -8.08
N SER A 221 14.26 36.59 -9.20
CA SER A 221 14.14 37.20 -10.53
C SER A 221 12.70 37.32 -11.04
N ASN A 222 11.78 36.45 -10.59
CA ASN A 222 10.36 36.52 -10.93
C ASN A 222 9.57 37.54 -10.07
N GLU A 223 10.17 38.20 -9.08
CA GLU A 223 9.52 39.19 -8.20
C GLU A 223 8.89 40.39 -8.93
N GLN A 224 9.14 40.59 -10.23
CA GLN A 224 8.39 41.57 -11.03
C GLN A 224 6.94 41.15 -11.34
N LYS A 225 6.53 39.90 -11.10
CA LYS A 225 5.15 39.42 -11.35
C LYS A 225 4.61 38.62 -10.15
N SER A 226 4.01 39.36 -9.21
CA SER A 226 3.21 38.90 -8.05
C SER A 226 3.97 38.55 -6.76
N LYS A 227 3.55 39.17 -5.65
CA LYS A 227 4.16 39.10 -4.29
C LYS A 227 3.89 37.80 -3.52
N SER A 228 3.29 36.79 -4.14
CA SER A 228 2.89 35.55 -3.47
C SER A 228 3.19 34.34 -4.33
N ALA A 229 3.88 33.35 -3.75
CA ALA A 229 4.21 32.09 -4.39
C ALA A 229 3.57 30.92 -3.63
N ASP A 230 3.14 29.90 -4.38
CA ASP A 230 2.73 28.62 -3.81
C ASP A 230 3.98 27.79 -3.47
N LEU A 231 4.30 27.72 -2.17
CA LEU A 231 5.47 27.00 -1.68
C LEU A 231 5.39 25.49 -1.94
N GLN A 232 4.19 24.91 -1.98
CA GLN A 232 4.03 23.48 -2.20
C GLN A 232 4.39 23.10 -3.64
N VAL A 233 3.86 23.85 -4.61
CA VAL A 233 4.24 23.68 -6.03
C VAL A 233 5.74 23.89 -6.21
N LEU A 234 6.29 24.92 -5.57
CA LEU A 234 7.70 25.24 -5.67
C LEU A 234 8.61 24.14 -5.11
N PHE A 235 8.37 23.69 -3.88
CA PHE A 235 9.23 22.70 -3.24
C PHE A 235 9.09 21.33 -3.88
N ASN A 236 7.88 20.90 -4.27
CA ASN A 236 7.69 19.63 -4.96
C ASN A 236 8.39 19.61 -6.33
N ALA A 237 8.43 20.76 -7.03
CA ALA A 237 9.20 20.92 -8.25
C ALA A 237 10.71 20.88 -7.97
N LEU A 238 11.20 21.59 -6.95
CA LEU A 238 12.61 21.59 -6.57
C LEU A 238 13.10 20.18 -6.20
N THR A 239 12.37 19.46 -5.35
CA THR A 239 12.74 18.11 -4.91
C THR A 239 12.67 17.09 -6.04
N LEU A 240 11.70 17.20 -6.96
CA LEU A 240 11.71 16.41 -8.20
C LEU A 240 13.00 16.66 -8.99
N SER A 241 13.42 17.92 -9.13
CA SER A 241 14.65 18.29 -9.83
C SER A 241 15.90 17.73 -9.15
N ILE A 242 15.93 17.76 -7.82
CA ILE A 242 17.03 17.23 -7.02
C ILE A 242 17.13 15.73 -7.23
N ILE A 243 16.06 14.97 -6.98
CA ILE A 243 16.12 13.50 -7.11
C ILE A 243 16.43 13.08 -8.55
N ALA A 244 15.84 13.74 -9.54
CA ALA A 244 16.18 13.55 -10.95
C ALA A 244 17.68 13.71 -11.26
N SER A 245 18.28 14.80 -10.79
CA SER A 245 19.69 15.09 -11.08
C SER A 245 20.63 14.23 -10.24
N SER A 246 20.32 14.01 -8.96
CA SER A 246 21.20 13.30 -8.03
C SER A 246 21.12 11.78 -8.14
N ALA A 247 19.95 11.22 -8.48
CA ALA A 247 19.75 9.78 -8.60
C ALA A 247 19.88 9.26 -10.03
N PHE A 248 19.59 10.08 -11.04
CA PHE A 248 19.48 9.65 -12.44
C PHE A 248 20.32 10.47 -13.42
N GLY A 249 21.09 11.46 -12.94
CA GLY A 249 21.95 12.29 -13.78
C GLY A 249 21.19 13.10 -14.85
N THR A 250 19.89 13.35 -14.64
CA THR A 250 19.06 14.05 -15.62
C THR A 250 18.86 15.51 -15.23
N ASP A 251 19.06 16.41 -16.19
CA ASP A 251 18.85 17.84 -16.00
C ASP A 251 17.49 18.31 -16.56
N PHE A 252 16.56 18.66 -15.67
CA PHE A 252 15.21 19.14 -16.01
C PHE A 252 15.16 20.64 -16.33
N GLU A 253 16.24 21.38 -16.14
CA GLU A 253 16.23 22.85 -16.25
C GLU A 253 15.96 23.34 -17.66
N THR A 254 16.40 22.60 -18.68
CA THR A 254 16.20 22.99 -20.08
C THR A 254 14.75 22.86 -20.56
N ASN A 255 13.89 22.19 -19.78
CA ASN A 255 12.50 21.94 -20.15
C ASN A 255 11.56 22.13 -18.95
N THR A 256 11.32 23.38 -18.58
CA THR A 256 10.37 23.79 -17.51
C THR A 256 9.00 23.14 -17.67
N HIS A 257 8.56 22.92 -18.92
CA HIS A 257 7.29 22.27 -19.21
C HIS A 257 7.29 20.79 -18.80
N ALA A 258 8.36 20.05 -19.08
CA ALA A 258 8.47 18.64 -18.69
C ALA A 258 8.46 18.46 -17.17
N LYS A 259 9.18 19.31 -16.43
CA LYS A 259 9.23 19.29 -14.96
C LYS A 259 7.84 19.42 -14.34
N ASP A 260 7.12 20.46 -14.73
CA ASP A 260 5.77 20.73 -14.25
C ASP A 260 4.77 19.63 -14.63
N VAL A 261 4.91 19.09 -15.84
CA VAL A 261 4.04 18.01 -16.33
C VAL A 261 4.25 16.74 -15.51
N ILE A 262 5.49 16.37 -15.20
CA ILE A 262 5.78 15.17 -14.41
C ILE A 262 5.32 15.32 -12.96
N SER A 263 5.65 16.43 -12.28
CA SER A 263 5.17 16.67 -10.90
C SER A 263 3.64 16.64 -10.82
N ARG A 264 2.95 17.31 -11.74
CA ARG A 264 1.47 17.28 -11.79
C ARG A 264 0.93 15.89 -12.12
N THR A 265 1.60 15.14 -12.98
CA THR A 265 1.20 13.76 -13.32
C THR A 265 1.28 12.87 -12.08
N PHE A 266 2.35 12.96 -11.28
CA PHE A 266 2.47 12.18 -10.04
C PHE A 266 1.38 12.50 -9.02
N ALA A 267 1.13 13.79 -8.74
CA ALA A 267 0.06 14.20 -7.83
C ALA A 267 -1.32 13.69 -8.31
N GLN A 268 -1.62 13.85 -9.61
CA GLN A 268 -2.87 13.33 -10.20
C GLN A 268 -3.00 11.81 -10.09
N LEU A 269 -1.88 11.09 -10.22
CA LEU A 269 -1.83 9.64 -10.10
C LEU A 269 -2.09 9.17 -8.66
N LEU A 270 -1.53 9.85 -7.66
CA LEU A 270 -1.81 9.59 -6.24
C LEU A 270 -3.28 9.88 -5.93
N ASP A 271 -3.81 11.03 -6.34
CA ASP A 271 -5.21 11.39 -6.12
C ASP A 271 -6.18 10.39 -6.74
N ILE A 272 -5.93 9.96 -7.98
CA ILE A 272 -6.85 9.04 -8.67
C ILE A 272 -6.77 7.62 -8.11
N THR A 273 -5.59 7.15 -7.71
CA THR A 273 -5.45 5.82 -7.10
C THR A 273 -6.09 5.78 -5.72
N GLU A 274 -5.90 6.83 -4.92
CA GLU A 274 -6.56 6.98 -3.61
C GLU A 274 -8.09 7.06 -3.77
N TYR A 275 -8.59 7.88 -4.69
CA TYR A 275 -10.02 7.92 -5.04
C TYR A 275 -10.55 6.52 -5.39
N ARG A 276 -9.86 5.80 -6.28
CA ARG A 276 -10.29 4.46 -6.70
C ARG A 276 -10.27 3.46 -5.56
N SER A 277 -9.32 3.57 -4.64
CA SER A 277 -9.23 2.74 -3.44
C SER A 277 -10.38 3.03 -2.46
N MET A 278 -10.75 4.30 -2.26
CA MET A 278 -11.87 4.69 -1.39
C MET A 278 -13.24 4.20 -1.90
N TYR A 279 -13.37 3.93 -3.19
CA TYR A 279 -14.56 3.36 -3.81
C TYR A 279 -14.43 1.84 -4.09
N MET A 280 -13.36 1.20 -3.59
CA MET A 280 -13.05 -0.22 -3.80
C MET A 280 -12.93 -0.64 -5.28
N ILE A 281 -12.72 0.31 -6.19
CA ILE A 281 -12.66 0.05 -7.63
C ILE A 281 -11.44 -0.81 -7.96
N ASN A 282 -10.28 -0.51 -7.36
CA ASN A 282 -9.05 -1.28 -7.57
C ASN A 282 -9.09 -2.68 -6.93
N GLN A 283 -9.93 -2.87 -5.91
CA GLN A 283 -10.06 -4.16 -5.21
C GLN A 283 -10.93 -5.17 -5.98
N ILE A 284 -11.71 -4.70 -6.96
CA ILE A 284 -12.60 -5.53 -7.78
C ILE A 284 -12.04 -5.59 -9.22
N PRO A 285 -11.40 -6.71 -9.65
CA PRO A 285 -10.66 -6.79 -10.91
C PRO A 285 -11.45 -6.43 -12.18
N PHE A 286 -12.76 -6.64 -12.18
CA PHE A 286 -13.61 -6.25 -13.30
C PHE A 286 -13.82 -4.73 -13.34
N LEU A 287 -14.09 -4.08 -12.20
CA LEU A 287 -14.30 -2.63 -12.13
C LEU A 287 -13.02 -1.86 -12.43
N SER A 288 -11.87 -2.36 -11.98
CA SER A 288 -10.59 -1.69 -12.18
C SER A 288 -10.21 -1.51 -13.65
N ARG A 289 -10.74 -2.36 -14.54
CA ARG A 289 -10.48 -2.37 -15.99
C ARG A 289 -11.42 -1.50 -16.82
N LEU A 290 -12.56 -1.08 -16.27
CA LEU A 290 -13.55 -0.30 -17.01
C LEU A 290 -13.03 1.12 -17.30
N PRO A 291 -13.45 1.76 -18.41
CA PRO A 291 -12.98 3.10 -18.82
C PRO A 291 -13.54 4.26 -17.96
N PHE A 292 -14.11 3.95 -16.78
CA PHE A 292 -14.68 4.92 -15.85
C PHE A 292 -13.71 5.22 -14.70
N TRP A 293 -14.12 6.10 -13.78
CA TRP A 293 -13.40 6.39 -12.53
C TRP A 293 -11.92 6.77 -12.74
N GLY A 294 -11.70 7.68 -13.70
CA GLY A 294 -10.37 8.18 -14.05
C GLY A 294 -9.40 7.14 -14.59
N LYS A 295 -9.87 5.99 -15.12
CA LYS A 295 -9.00 4.98 -15.75
C LYS A 295 -8.11 5.58 -16.84
N LYS A 296 -8.63 6.52 -17.64
CA LYS A 296 -7.85 7.23 -18.66
C LYS A 296 -6.69 8.04 -18.05
N ILE A 297 -6.94 8.75 -16.96
CA ILE A 297 -5.93 9.55 -16.25
C ILE A 297 -4.85 8.63 -15.70
N LEU A 298 -5.26 7.51 -15.07
CA LEU A 298 -4.35 6.49 -14.55
C LEU A 298 -3.47 5.90 -15.66
N ASP A 299 -4.07 5.47 -16.78
CA ASP A 299 -3.34 4.84 -17.89
C ASP A 299 -2.39 5.82 -18.58
N GLU A 300 -2.85 7.03 -18.89
CA GLU A 300 -2.03 8.05 -19.53
C GLU A 300 -0.91 8.54 -18.62
N GLY A 301 -1.19 8.73 -17.33
CA GLY A 301 -0.20 9.13 -16.34
C GLY A 301 0.87 8.06 -16.14
N ASN A 302 0.45 6.81 -15.92
CA ASN A 302 1.37 5.68 -15.78
C ASN A 302 2.24 5.51 -17.02
N ARG A 303 1.66 5.66 -18.24
CA ARG A 303 2.44 5.59 -19.48
C ARG A 303 3.49 6.69 -19.54
N LYS A 304 3.13 7.95 -19.26
CA LYS A 304 4.08 9.08 -19.29
C LYS A 304 5.22 8.90 -18.29
N VAL A 305 4.90 8.48 -17.07
CA VAL A 305 5.87 8.26 -16.00
C VAL A 305 6.77 7.05 -16.31
N ALA A 306 6.21 5.98 -16.90
CA ALA A 306 6.98 4.82 -17.34
C ALA A 306 7.92 5.14 -18.50
N GLU A 307 7.43 5.83 -19.54
CA GLU A 307 8.25 6.27 -20.70
C GLU A 307 9.40 7.18 -20.26
N PHE A 308 9.12 8.04 -19.28
CA PHE A 308 10.11 8.91 -18.68
C PHE A 308 11.27 8.13 -18.03
N VAL A 309 10.95 7.13 -17.18
CA VAL A 309 11.97 6.28 -16.56
C VAL A 309 12.67 5.38 -17.58
N ASP A 310 11.94 4.84 -18.54
CA ASP A 310 12.51 4.01 -19.61
C ASP A 310 13.55 4.78 -20.43
N GLN A 311 13.27 6.05 -20.75
CA GLN A 311 14.20 6.91 -21.47
C GLN A 311 15.49 7.12 -20.65
N ILE A 312 15.35 7.45 -19.36
CA ILE A 312 16.49 7.64 -18.46
C ILE A 312 17.39 6.38 -18.41
N ILE A 313 16.79 5.21 -18.24
CA ILE A 313 17.51 3.93 -18.17
C ILE A 313 18.20 3.64 -19.52
N THR A 314 17.48 3.87 -20.62
CA THR A 314 17.99 3.63 -21.98
C THR A 314 19.18 4.53 -22.30
N ASP A 315 19.07 5.83 -22.01
CA ASP A 315 20.12 6.81 -22.25
C ASP A 315 21.39 6.46 -21.46
N ARG A 316 21.22 6.02 -20.21
CA ARG A 316 22.35 5.59 -19.37
C ARG A 316 23.04 4.35 -19.94
N ARG A 317 22.27 3.33 -20.34
CA ARG A 317 22.82 2.09 -20.93
C ARG A 317 23.53 2.34 -22.26
N GLN A 318 23.08 3.33 -23.04
CA GLN A 318 23.69 3.71 -24.30
C GLN A 318 24.88 4.68 -24.14
N GLY A 319 25.21 5.09 -22.92
CA GLY A 319 26.27 6.07 -22.65
C GLY A 319 25.94 7.49 -23.14
N GLN A 320 24.65 7.78 -23.37
CA GLN A 320 24.15 9.10 -23.74
C GLN A 320 23.94 10.00 -22.52
N SER A 321 23.85 9.41 -21.33
CA SER A 321 23.85 10.11 -20.05
C SER A 321 24.91 9.53 -19.10
N SER A 322 25.35 10.33 -18.14
CA SER A 322 26.25 9.91 -17.06
C SER A 322 25.80 10.51 -15.75
N SER A 323 26.29 9.97 -14.64
CA SER A 323 26.09 10.59 -13.33
C SER A 323 26.56 12.04 -13.33
N LEU A 324 25.73 12.92 -12.75
CA LEU A 324 26.08 14.31 -12.46
C LEU A 324 26.79 14.46 -11.11
N SER A 325 26.85 13.38 -10.33
CA SER A 325 27.52 13.35 -9.03
C SER A 325 29.02 13.13 -9.22
N ASN A 326 29.84 13.47 -8.21
CA ASN A 326 31.28 13.19 -8.21
C ASN A 326 31.63 11.68 -8.05
N GLY A 327 30.72 10.78 -8.45
CA GLY A 327 30.75 9.33 -8.28
C GLY A 327 29.51 8.67 -8.89
N PRO A 328 29.32 7.35 -8.72
CA PRO A 328 28.12 6.67 -9.21
C PRO A 328 26.86 7.23 -8.54
N ASP A 329 25.81 7.46 -9.34
CA ASP A 329 24.50 7.82 -8.82
C ASP A 329 23.65 6.56 -8.50
N LEU A 330 22.41 6.78 -8.08
CA LEU A 330 21.51 5.68 -7.72
C LEU A 330 21.25 4.75 -8.93
N LEU A 331 21.11 5.29 -10.14
CA LEU A 331 20.90 4.49 -11.34
C LEU A 331 22.13 3.64 -11.67
N ASP A 332 23.34 4.19 -11.57
CA ASP A 332 24.58 3.41 -11.74
C ASP A 332 24.65 2.26 -10.74
N LEU A 333 24.23 2.52 -9.50
CA LEU A 333 24.20 1.51 -8.44
C LEU A 333 23.12 0.46 -8.69
N LEU A 334 21.92 0.83 -9.15
CA LEU A 334 20.87 -0.12 -9.54
C LEU A 334 21.32 -0.99 -10.72
N LEU A 335 22.02 -0.42 -11.70
CA LEU A 335 22.51 -1.15 -12.88
C LEU A 335 23.68 -2.10 -12.57
N SER A 336 24.49 -1.78 -11.56
CA SER A 336 25.68 -2.55 -11.19
C SER A 336 25.50 -3.46 -9.97
N ALA A 337 24.43 -3.27 -9.19
CA ALA A 337 24.16 -4.06 -8.00
C ALA A 337 23.90 -5.53 -8.35
N VAL A 338 24.53 -6.41 -7.59
CA VAL A 338 24.32 -7.86 -7.60
C VAL A 338 24.02 -8.35 -6.20
N ASP A 339 23.23 -9.41 -6.09
CA ASP A 339 22.98 -10.07 -4.80
C ASP A 339 24.14 -10.99 -4.39
N ASP A 340 23.95 -11.68 -3.27
CA ASP A 340 24.93 -12.61 -2.68
C ASP A 340 25.29 -13.79 -3.62
N GLU A 341 24.44 -14.07 -4.61
CA GLU A 341 24.65 -15.11 -5.64
C GLU A 341 25.22 -14.54 -6.95
N GLY A 342 25.49 -13.22 -6.99
CA GLY A 342 25.99 -12.53 -8.18
C GLY A 342 24.90 -12.20 -9.21
N LYS A 343 23.61 -12.33 -8.86
CA LYS A 343 22.50 -12.05 -9.77
C LYS A 343 22.11 -10.56 -9.70
N PRO A 344 22.08 -9.85 -10.84
CA PRO A 344 21.71 -8.44 -10.88
C PRO A 344 20.20 -8.23 -10.72
N PHE A 345 19.79 -6.96 -10.59
CA PHE A 345 18.40 -6.61 -10.84
C PHE A 345 18.05 -6.86 -12.31
N ASN A 346 16.84 -7.35 -12.56
CA ASN A 346 16.28 -7.41 -13.91
C ASN A 346 15.72 -6.04 -14.34
N ASP A 347 15.44 -5.89 -15.63
CA ASP A 347 14.98 -4.61 -16.20
C ASP A 347 13.69 -4.08 -15.55
N GLN A 348 12.77 -4.97 -15.16
CA GLN A 348 11.54 -4.58 -14.49
C GLN A 348 11.80 -4.11 -13.04
N GLU A 349 12.68 -4.80 -12.30
CA GLU A 349 13.09 -4.38 -10.95
C GLU A 349 13.76 -2.99 -11.00
N ILE A 350 14.67 -2.76 -11.95
CA ILE A 350 15.34 -1.44 -12.10
C ILE A 350 14.31 -0.34 -12.38
N LYS A 351 13.35 -0.61 -13.26
CA LYS A 351 12.28 0.33 -13.58
C LYS A 351 11.38 0.62 -12.38
N ASP A 352 10.89 -0.41 -11.71
CA ASP A 352 9.99 -0.30 -10.57
C ASP A 352 10.67 0.43 -9.39
N GLU A 353 11.95 0.14 -9.11
CA GLU A 353 12.72 0.87 -8.11
C GLU A 353 12.94 2.33 -8.52
N SER A 354 13.29 2.59 -9.77
CA SER A 354 13.49 3.97 -10.28
C SER A 354 12.21 4.81 -10.13
N LEU A 355 11.06 4.25 -10.50
CA LEU A 355 9.74 4.85 -10.30
C LEU A 355 9.47 5.16 -8.83
N THR A 356 9.80 4.20 -7.95
CA THR A 356 9.64 4.33 -6.50
C THR A 356 10.46 5.49 -5.95
N PHE A 357 11.73 5.64 -6.36
CA PHE A 357 12.59 6.73 -5.89
C PHE A 357 12.14 8.11 -6.36
N VAL A 358 11.72 8.23 -7.62
CA VAL A 358 11.20 9.51 -8.15
C VAL A 358 9.92 9.92 -7.40
N LEU A 359 8.98 8.97 -7.20
CA LEU A 359 7.74 9.23 -6.48
C LEU A 359 8.01 9.59 -5.01
N ALA A 360 8.79 8.76 -4.29
CA ALA A 360 9.04 8.95 -2.87
C ALA A 360 9.85 10.22 -2.57
N GLY A 361 10.86 10.52 -3.39
CA GLY A 361 11.80 11.62 -3.15
C GLY A 361 11.25 13.02 -3.49
N SER A 362 10.22 13.11 -4.34
CA SER A 362 9.67 14.39 -4.78
C SER A 362 8.69 14.98 -3.76
N GLU A 363 7.54 14.34 -3.54
CA GLU A 363 6.45 14.96 -2.80
C GLU A 363 6.68 15.02 -1.29
N THR A 364 7.32 14.01 -0.70
CA THR A 364 7.51 13.91 0.75
C THR A 364 8.43 15.01 1.29
N THR A 365 9.61 15.17 0.69
CA THR A 365 10.60 16.20 1.05
C THR A 365 10.03 17.59 0.79
N GLY A 366 9.28 17.78 -0.29
CA GLY A 366 8.71 19.09 -0.63
C GLY A 366 7.64 19.51 0.37
N ASN A 367 6.72 18.62 0.71
CA ASN A 367 5.70 18.86 1.74
C ASN A 367 6.33 19.08 3.13
N LEU A 368 7.39 18.35 3.49
CA LEU A 368 8.13 18.58 4.74
C LEU A 368 8.70 20.01 4.80
N MET A 369 9.31 20.49 3.71
CA MET A 369 9.83 21.86 3.63
C MET A 369 8.75 22.91 3.80
N VAL A 370 7.55 22.69 3.23
CA VAL A 370 6.39 23.59 3.43
C VAL A 370 6.04 23.68 4.90
N TRP A 371 5.90 22.55 5.60
CA TRP A 371 5.55 22.54 7.03
C TRP A 371 6.66 23.13 7.90
N MET A 372 7.92 22.84 7.62
CA MET A 372 9.06 23.42 8.33
C MET A 372 9.05 24.95 8.22
N LEU A 373 8.86 25.49 7.01
CA LEU A 373 8.81 26.94 6.83
C LEU A 373 7.59 27.56 7.48
N TYR A 374 6.42 26.91 7.42
CA TYR A 374 5.24 27.38 8.13
C TYR A 374 5.50 27.51 9.65
N VAL A 375 6.10 26.48 10.26
CA VAL A 375 6.45 26.51 11.68
C VAL A 375 7.49 27.59 11.98
N LEU A 376 8.54 27.73 11.17
CA LEU A 376 9.55 28.77 11.37
C LEU A 376 8.98 30.19 11.22
N MET A 377 8.13 30.42 10.21
CA MET A 377 7.49 31.73 9.95
C MET A 377 6.50 32.11 11.05
N THR A 378 5.94 31.14 11.78
CA THR A 378 5.03 31.37 12.91
C THR A 378 5.76 31.43 14.25
N ASN A 379 7.09 31.24 14.26
CA ASN A 379 7.94 31.24 15.46
C ASN A 379 9.22 32.05 15.22
N GLU A 380 9.11 33.38 15.15
CA GLU A 380 10.20 34.30 14.76
C GLU A 380 11.50 34.11 15.54
N ASN A 381 11.44 33.87 16.85
CA ASN A 381 12.63 33.64 17.69
C ASN A 381 13.42 32.40 17.24
N VAL A 382 12.72 31.33 16.83
CA VAL A 382 13.35 30.10 16.35
C VAL A 382 13.96 30.35 14.97
N LEU A 383 13.22 31.03 14.08
CA LEU A 383 13.74 31.39 12.76
C LEU A 383 15.01 32.25 12.85
N GLN A 384 15.04 33.22 13.77
CA GLN A 384 16.22 34.06 14.00
C GLN A 384 17.41 33.25 14.52
N ALA A 385 17.19 32.36 15.49
CA ALA A 385 18.23 31.47 15.99
C ALA A 385 18.79 30.54 14.90
N CYS A 386 17.94 30.00 14.02
CA CYS A 386 18.37 29.20 12.87
C CYS A 386 19.24 30.02 11.89
N ARG A 387 18.88 31.28 11.61
CA ARG A 387 19.69 32.16 10.75
C ARG A 387 21.06 32.42 11.36
N GLU A 388 21.11 32.78 12.64
CA GLU A 388 22.37 33.01 13.36
C GLU A 388 23.25 31.75 13.41
N GLU A 389 22.66 30.56 13.51
CA GLU A 389 23.40 29.31 13.42
C GLU A 389 24.02 29.08 12.03
N VAL A 390 23.25 29.32 10.97
CA VAL A 390 23.73 29.18 9.58
C VAL A 390 24.83 30.19 9.27
N ASP A 391 24.70 31.45 9.71
CA ASP A 391 25.69 32.50 9.48
C ASP A 391 27.02 32.24 10.24
N ARG A 392 26.98 31.40 11.28
CA ARG A 392 28.14 31.08 12.12
C ARG A 392 28.99 29.92 11.58
N VAL A 393 28.38 28.97 10.87
CA VAL A 393 29.02 27.74 10.36
C VAL A 393 29.50 27.95 8.93
#